data_AF-A0A644X8N1-F1
#
_entry.id   AF-A0A644X8N1-F1
#
_cell.length_a   1.000
_cell.length_b   1.000
_cell.length_c   1.000
_cell.angle_alpha   90.00
_cell.angle_beta   90.00
_cell.angle_gamma   90.00
#
_symmetry.space_group_name_H-M   'P 1'
#
loop_
_entity.id
_entity.type
_entity.pdbx_description
1 polymer ?
#
loop_
_entity_poly.entity_id
_entity_poly.type
_entity_poly.pdbx_seq_one_letter_code
_entity_poly.pdbx_strand_id
1 'polypeptide(L)'
;MINAVALVLMKDKKLLLLKRSKNRLPIITMKNEETEEECINRWKQQNFESENLPSVKYNKKVAIEDYNISLIFMDATNIDIKIIDENLVFEDCMWANNLNRFENELFRYIITQCEIENYKSPAIVSLRESVNMKSKYKVKSQLIDFEKTKMENNKAIILIILSLLIGILFSRFIFGYLGVSVPILTLLMIVIFIFSVDIKTNSILGYFFLVISVILSCSYGIFTNELFRAMNILIIPITLFSGFLLLTYNNIPFKLLNFGAAFLEIIIGQSIENTSKLPLVVKEVSKKNDVKENKNMKSIIIGLVISVPLLIFTGILLAGADEVFNYYLKNIWNFLNIENIYDFILKFLIAIIIMFLVFGLYYTLNSTKIKKVGNGKINKSFNSTTIITILVSLIALYLTFTKIQVSYLYLNKELPIGFDFAHYARSGFFQLVTLVVVNISIITAMNFKTAVNSIKSKNILNVLYSLITVLTINMGASAIYKMNLYIKEFGYTRLRILVQVFTVFLCICLITLLIFIWKNKYLFKPIVIAGLVIYVGLNYFNIDNYIAKQNLETISTKYEIDDGYLSTLSLDAQNAVKEGYEKGIIESQYYFRWFNKKVTTKNWYEYNYFNNKIIR
;
A
#
# COMPACT_ATOMS: atom_id res chain seq x y z
N MET A 1 0.27 37.47 11.54
CA MET A 1 -0.84 37.35 10.57
C MET A 1 -1.33 38.73 10.26
N ILE A 2 -1.33 39.12 8.98
CA ILE A 2 -1.87 40.42 8.55
C ILE A 2 -3.38 40.22 8.33
N ASN A 3 -4.20 41.06 8.96
CA ASN A 3 -5.64 41.08 8.69
C ASN A 3 -5.88 41.91 7.42
N ALA A 4 -6.69 41.40 6.51
CA ALA A 4 -7.04 42.09 5.27
C ALA A 4 -8.52 41.93 4.95
N VAL A 5 -9.06 42.83 4.13
CA VAL A 5 -10.45 42.81 3.66
C VAL A 5 -10.45 42.69 2.14
N ALA A 6 -11.12 41.67 1.60
CA ALA A 6 -11.36 41.55 0.17
C ALA A 6 -12.72 42.15 -0.16
N LEU A 7 -12.75 43.22 -0.97
CA LEU A 7 -13.97 43.92 -1.32
C LEU A 7 -14.49 43.48 -2.69
N VAL A 8 -15.75 43.05 -2.74
CA VAL A 8 -16.46 42.73 -3.98
C VAL A 8 -17.62 43.70 -4.14
N LEU A 9 -17.47 44.68 -5.02
CA LEU A 9 -18.47 45.72 -5.26
C LEU A 9 -19.01 45.65 -6.69
N MET A 10 -20.32 45.48 -6.84
CA MET A 10 -21.01 45.40 -8.13
C MET A 10 -21.96 46.57 -8.36
N LYS A 11 -21.99 47.06 -9.61
CA LYS A 11 -22.97 48.00 -10.14
C LYS A 11 -23.56 47.41 -11.42
N ASP A 12 -24.82 46.98 -11.40
CA ASP A 12 -25.47 46.28 -12.52
C ASP A 12 -24.67 45.06 -13.01
N LYS A 13 -24.16 45.11 -14.25
CA LYS A 13 -23.34 44.08 -14.89
C LYS A 13 -21.84 44.32 -14.73
N LYS A 14 -21.44 45.38 -14.01
CA LYS A 14 -20.04 45.81 -13.87
C LYS A 14 -19.50 45.51 -12.47
N LEU A 15 -18.28 45.00 -12.41
CA LEU A 15 -17.55 44.77 -11.17
C LEU A 15 -16.43 45.80 -11.02
N LEU A 16 -16.24 46.31 -9.80
CA LEU A 16 -15.10 47.14 -9.46
C LEU A 16 -13.81 46.31 -9.42
N LEU A 17 -12.82 46.71 -10.23
CA LEU A 17 -11.52 46.06 -10.33
C LEU A 17 -10.38 47.08 -10.31
N LEU A 18 -9.21 46.61 -9.88
CA LEU A 18 -7.94 47.30 -10.07
C LEU A 18 -7.50 47.18 -11.54
N LYS A 19 -7.00 48.29 -12.09
CA LYS A 19 -6.46 48.40 -13.46
C LYS A 19 -5.08 47.72 -13.58
N ARG A 20 -5.05 46.40 -13.39
CA ARG A 20 -3.85 45.54 -13.42
C ARG A 20 -4.09 44.24 -14.20
N SER A 21 -3.02 43.58 -14.63
CA SER A 21 -3.09 42.34 -15.42
C SER A 21 -3.37 41.06 -14.61
N LYS A 22 -3.10 41.06 -13.29
CA LYS A 22 -3.36 39.97 -12.34
C LYS A 22 -3.75 40.56 -10.97
N ASN A 23 -4.47 39.77 -10.15
CA ASN A 23 -4.95 40.16 -8.81
C ASN A 23 -5.76 41.46 -8.87
N ARG A 24 -6.85 41.39 -9.63
CA ARG A 24 -7.66 42.56 -9.99
C ARG A 24 -8.67 42.90 -8.91
N LEU A 25 -8.94 41.99 -7.98
CA LEU A 25 -9.77 42.28 -6.81
C LEU A 25 -9.05 43.18 -5.81
N PRO A 26 -9.70 44.25 -5.29
CA PRO A 26 -9.14 45.08 -4.24
C PRO A 26 -9.07 44.30 -2.92
N ILE A 27 -7.83 44.08 -2.45
CA ILE A 27 -7.52 43.52 -1.13
C ILE A 27 -6.90 44.65 -0.29
N ILE A 28 -7.55 44.99 0.81
CA ILE A 28 -7.23 46.13 1.66
C ILE A 28 -6.58 45.59 2.94
N THR A 29 -5.36 46.01 3.26
CA THR A 29 -4.73 45.64 4.53
C THR A 29 -5.30 46.48 5.68
N MET A 30 -5.66 45.82 6.77
CA MET A 30 -6.14 46.50 7.98
C MET A 30 -4.96 47.11 8.73
N LYS A 31 -5.15 48.31 9.28
CA LYS A 31 -4.21 48.91 10.23
C LYS A 31 -4.38 48.28 11.62
N ASN A 32 -3.36 48.37 12.48
CA ASN A 32 -3.41 47.78 13.82
C ASN A 32 -4.66 48.28 14.58
N GLU A 33 -5.45 47.34 15.10
CA GLU A 33 -6.69 47.55 15.87
C GLU A 33 -7.90 48.12 15.10
N GLU A 34 -7.83 48.27 13.77
CA GLU A 34 -8.94 48.71 12.91
C GLU A 34 -10.01 47.60 12.77
N THR A 35 -11.29 47.95 12.90
CA THR A 35 -12.41 47.04 12.59
C THR A 35 -12.65 46.92 11.08
N GLU A 36 -13.29 45.85 10.63
CA GLU A 36 -13.55 45.60 9.20
C GLU A 36 -14.41 46.70 8.55
N GLU A 37 -15.34 47.28 9.31
CA GLU A 37 -16.18 48.39 8.87
C GLU A 37 -15.40 49.72 8.80
N GLU A 38 -14.53 50.00 9.78
CA GLU A 38 -13.65 51.18 9.75
C GLU A 38 -12.66 51.12 8.58
N CYS A 39 -12.10 49.94 8.32
CA CYS A 39 -11.19 49.70 7.19
C CYS A 39 -11.86 50.00 5.85
N ILE A 40 -13.11 49.58 5.70
CA ILE A 40 -13.92 49.87 4.53
C ILE A 40 -14.28 51.35 4.44
N ASN A 41 -14.68 51.99 5.53
CA ASN A 41 -15.07 53.40 5.52
C ASN A 41 -13.88 54.29 5.17
N ARG A 42 -12.69 53.98 5.71
CA ARG A 42 -11.43 54.61 5.31
C ARG A 42 -11.16 54.45 3.82
N TRP A 43 -11.32 53.24 3.31
CA TRP A 43 -11.09 52.98 1.88
C TRP A 43 -12.14 53.64 1.00
N LYS A 44 -13.41 53.74 1.44
CA LYS A 44 -14.49 54.44 0.72
C LYS A 44 -14.19 55.93 0.57
N GLN A 45 -13.82 56.61 1.65
CA GLN A 45 -13.50 58.04 1.65
C GLN A 45 -12.33 58.40 0.73
N GLN A 46 -11.41 57.47 0.50
CA GLN A 46 -10.25 57.68 -0.37
C GLN A 46 -10.56 57.47 -1.86
N ASN A 47 -11.61 56.73 -2.21
CA ASN A 47 -11.82 56.22 -3.57
C ASN A 47 -13.13 56.64 -4.24
N PHE A 48 -14.09 57.24 -3.52
CA PHE A 48 -15.40 57.64 -4.07
C PHE A 48 -15.88 59.02 -3.59
N GLU A 49 -16.58 59.77 -4.45
CA GLU A 49 -17.14 61.11 -4.12
C GLU A 49 -18.47 61.06 -3.35
N SER A 50 -19.17 59.93 -3.34
CA SER A 50 -20.53 59.82 -2.80
C SER A 50 -20.53 59.37 -1.33
N GLU A 51 -21.18 60.13 -0.43
CA GLU A 51 -21.35 59.74 0.99
C GLU A 51 -22.30 58.54 1.20
N ASN A 52 -23.14 58.20 0.20
CA ASN A 52 -24.13 57.13 0.29
C ASN A 52 -23.72 55.87 -0.51
N LEU A 53 -22.70 55.15 -0.05
CA LEU A 53 -22.44 53.77 -0.50
C LEU A 53 -23.29 52.76 0.29
N PRO A 54 -23.68 51.63 -0.31
CA PRO A 54 -24.53 50.64 0.36
C PRO A 54 -23.85 50.07 1.62
N SER A 55 -24.67 49.69 2.59
CA SER A 55 -24.25 48.95 3.78
C SER A 55 -23.65 47.59 3.40
N VAL A 56 -22.75 47.09 4.25
CA VAL A 56 -22.14 45.76 4.10
C VAL A 56 -23.26 44.72 4.07
N LYS A 57 -23.46 44.07 2.92
CA LYS A 57 -24.53 43.06 2.77
C LYS A 57 -24.08 41.70 3.30
N TYR A 58 -22.79 41.41 3.23
CA TYR A 58 -22.24 40.14 3.64
C TYR A 58 -20.81 40.31 4.15
N ASN A 59 -20.47 39.66 5.26
CA ASN A 59 -19.13 39.64 5.80
C ASN A 59 -18.79 38.24 6.32
N LYS A 60 -17.71 37.64 5.81
CA LYS A 60 -17.21 36.38 6.34
C LYS A 60 -15.69 36.28 6.30
N LYS A 61 -15.13 35.78 7.40
CA LYS A 61 -13.70 35.50 7.54
C LYS A 61 -13.31 34.24 6.78
N VAL A 62 -12.40 34.39 5.83
CA VAL A 62 -11.75 33.32 5.08
C VAL A 62 -10.27 33.30 5.50
N ALA A 63 -9.86 32.23 6.16
CA ALA A 63 -8.46 32.04 6.54
C ALA A 63 -7.70 31.41 5.37
N ILE A 64 -6.59 32.02 4.97
CA ILE A 64 -5.68 31.55 3.93
C ILE A 64 -4.28 31.56 4.53
N GLU A 65 -3.41 30.63 4.12
CA GLU A 65 -2.02 30.55 4.59
C GLU A 65 -1.39 31.96 4.64
N ASP A 66 -1.00 32.36 5.86
CA ASP A 66 -0.41 33.64 6.28
C ASP A 66 -1.31 34.91 6.38
N TYR A 67 -2.57 34.89 5.92
CA TYR A 67 -3.51 36.03 5.96
C TYR A 67 -4.91 35.68 6.51
N ASN A 68 -5.43 36.50 7.42
CA ASN A 68 -6.85 36.48 7.80
C ASN A 68 -7.61 37.46 6.89
N ILE A 69 -8.34 36.96 5.89
CA ILE A 69 -9.04 37.80 4.93
C ILE A 69 -10.55 37.82 5.23
N SER A 70 -11.14 38.98 5.48
CA SER A 70 -12.59 39.15 5.60
C SER A 70 -13.16 39.53 4.25
N LEU A 71 -14.02 38.68 3.68
CA LEU A 71 -14.66 38.94 2.40
C LEU A 71 -15.94 39.74 2.61
N ILE A 72 -16.04 40.88 1.94
CA ILE A 72 -17.17 41.79 2.04
C ILE A 72 -17.80 42.05 0.67
N PHE A 73 -19.10 41.75 0.55
CA PHE A 73 -19.88 41.98 -0.67
C PHE A 73 -20.78 43.21 -0.53
N MET A 74 -20.77 44.05 -1.57
CA MET A 74 -21.62 45.23 -1.70
C MET A 74 -22.27 45.26 -3.07
N ASP A 75 -23.59 45.40 -3.08
CA ASP A 75 -24.37 45.57 -4.30
C ASP A 75 -24.90 47.00 -4.34
N ALA A 76 -24.39 47.76 -5.31
CA ALA A 76 -24.63 49.17 -5.56
C ALA A 76 -25.38 49.42 -6.89
N THR A 77 -26.14 48.42 -7.37
CA THR A 77 -26.89 48.45 -8.64
C THR A 77 -27.75 49.71 -8.83
N ASN A 78 -28.30 50.29 -7.75
CA ASN A 78 -29.19 51.45 -7.82
C ASN A 78 -28.52 52.79 -7.41
N ILE A 79 -27.18 52.84 -7.31
CA ILE A 79 -26.46 53.99 -6.77
C ILE A 79 -25.46 54.53 -7.80
N ASP A 80 -25.47 55.85 -8.02
CA ASP A 80 -24.49 56.51 -8.86
C ASP A 80 -23.18 56.78 -8.13
N ILE A 81 -22.25 55.84 -8.31
CA ILE A 81 -20.89 55.91 -7.79
C ILE A 81 -19.97 56.60 -8.81
N LYS A 82 -19.30 57.70 -8.39
CA LYS A 82 -18.15 58.29 -9.09
C LYS A 82 -16.85 57.88 -8.41
N ILE A 83 -15.91 57.34 -9.19
CA ILE A 83 -14.59 56.88 -8.72
C ILE A 83 -13.61 58.06 -8.72
N ILE A 84 -12.89 58.26 -7.61
CA ILE A 84 -11.81 59.25 -7.48
C ILE A 84 -10.46 58.66 -7.88
N ASP A 85 -10.19 57.39 -7.52
CA ASP A 85 -8.92 56.72 -7.80
C ASP A 85 -8.82 56.21 -9.25
N GLU A 86 -7.83 56.73 -9.99
CA GLU A 86 -7.54 56.35 -11.38
C GLU A 86 -7.15 54.86 -11.55
N ASN A 87 -6.80 54.18 -10.45
CA ASN A 87 -6.45 52.76 -10.45
C ASN A 87 -7.66 51.82 -10.42
N LEU A 88 -8.87 52.34 -10.20
CA LEU A 88 -10.10 51.56 -10.10
C LEU A 88 -10.99 51.76 -11.34
N VAL A 89 -11.52 50.65 -11.86
CA VAL A 89 -12.38 50.67 -13.06
C VAL A 89 -13.55 49.70 -12.86
N PHE A 90 -14.74 50.13 -13.27
CA PHE A 90 -15.90 49.26 -13.42
C PHE A 90 -15.86 48.57 -14.79
N GLU A 91 -15.65 47.25 -14.81
CA GLU A 91 -15.65 46.46 -16.05
C GLU A 91 -16.82 45.47 -16.10
N ASP A 92 -17.42 45.31 -17.29
CA ASP A 92 -18.52 44.38 -17.55
C ASP A 92 -18.11 42.92 -17.33
N CYS A 93 -18.89 42.13 -16.60
CA CYS A 93 -18.62 40.74 -16.17
C CYS A 93 -18.21 39.72 -17.27
N MET A 94 -18.12 40.13 -18.54
CA MET A 94 -17.55 39.38 -19.67
C MET A 94 -16.03 39.09 -19.52
N TRP A 95 -15.34 39.67 -18.54
CA TRP A 95 -13.90 39.53 -18.28
C TRP A 95 -13.46 38.25 -17.54
N ALA A 96 -14.34 37.25 -17.37
CA ALA A 96 -14.03 35.95 -16.75
C ALA A 96 -12.88 35.15 -17.42
N ASN A 97 -12.27 35.70 -18.47
CA ASN A 97 -11.08 35.16 -19.09
C ASN A 97 -9.78 35.32 -18.26
N ASN A 98 -9.66 36.33 -17.38
CA ASN A 98 -8.42 36.66 -16.66
C ASN A 98 -8.45 36.42 -15.14
N LEU A 99 -9.49 35.78 -14.60
CA LEU A 99 -9.62 35.46 -13.17
C LEU A 99 -8.58 34.43 -12.72
N ASN A 100 -7.92 34.70 -11.59
CA ASN A 100 -7.05 33.72 -10.94
C ASN A 100 -7.87 32.66 -10.16
N ARG A 101 -7.22 31.60 -9.67
CA ARG A 101 -7.88 30.51 -8.92
C ARG A 101 -8.56 31.00 -7.63
N PHE A 102 -7.97 31.99 -6.98
CA PHE A 102 -8.43 32.53 -5.70
C PHE A 102 -9.71 33.37 -5.88
N GLU A 103 -9.71 34.29 -6.83
CA GLU A 103 -10.85 35.13 -7.18
C GLU A 103 -12.07 34.27 -7.56
N ASN A 104 -11.87 33.19 -8.34
CA ASN A 104 -12.94 32.26 -8.70
C ASN A 104 -13.60 31.54 -7.50
N GLU A 105 -12.82 31.14 -6.49
CA GLU A 105 -13.37 30.49 -5.29
C GLU A 105 -14.18 31.49 -4.45
N LEU A 106 -13.69 32.73 -4.30
CA LEU A 106 -14.42 33.80 -3.61
C LEU A 106 -15.78 34.08 -4.27
N PHE A 107 -15.83 34.19 -5.59
CA PHE A 107 -17.08 34.45 -6.32
C PHE A 107 -18.10 33.33 -6.18
N ARG A 108 -17.67 32.06 -6.27
CA ARG A 108 -18.57 30.91 -6.03
C ARG A 108 -19.13 30.91 -4.62
N TYR A 109 -18.31 31.29 -3.66
CA TYR A 109 -18.72 31.38 -2.27
C TYR A 109 -19.83 32.41 -2.07
N ILE A 110 -19.67 33.62 -2.65
CA ILE A 110 -20.68 34.68 -2.62
C ILE A 110 -21.99 34.19 -3.25
N ILE A 111 -21.94 33.58 -4.45
CA ILE A 111 -23.15 33.07 -5.13
C ILE A 111 -23.91 32.07 -4.24
N THR A 112 -23.18 31.11 -3.66
CA THR A 112 -23.80 30.05 -2.84
C THR A 112 -24.46 30.62 -1.58
N GLN A 113 -23.87 31.64 -0.97
CA GLN A 113 -24.39 32.25 0.25
C GLN A 113 -25.60 33.16 -0.05
N CYS A 114 -25.55 33.96 -1.11
CA CYS A 114 -26.71 34.76 -1.53
C CYS A 114 -27.90 33.87 -1.94
N GLU A 115 -27.65 32.66 -2.46
CA GLU A 115 -28.69 31.66 -2.71
C GLU A 115 -29.33 31.12 -1.42
N ILE A 116 -28.51 30.83 -0.39
CA ILE A 116 -29.01 30.39 0.93
C ILE A 116 -29.87 31.47 1.59
N GLU A 117 -29.49 32.75 1.44
CA GLU A 117 -30.21 33.89 1.98
C GLU A 117 -31.37 34.39 1.10
N ASN A 118 -31.68 33.69 0.00
CA ASN A 118 -32.73 34.04 -0.98
C ASN A 118 -32.60 35.46 -1.57
N TYR A 119 -31.40 36.04 -1.59
CA TYR A 119 -31.15 37.38 -2.10
C TYR A 119 -31.02 37.35 -3.63
N LYS A 120 -32.00 37.95 -4.32
CA LYS A 120 -32.03 38.04 -5.80
C LYS A 120 -31.78 39.47 -6.24
N SER A 121 -30.64 39.72 -6.88
CA SER A 121 -30.36 40.99 -7.56
C SER A 121 -29.79 40.78 -8.97
N PRO A 122 -29.97 41.75 -9.89
CA PRO A 122 -29.41 41.68 -11.25
C PRO A 122 -27.90 41.46 -11.28
N ALA A 123 -27.19 41.98 -10.27
CA ALA A 123 -25.76 41.82 -10.07
C ALA A 123 -25.38 40.35 -9.84
N ILE A 124 -26.10 39.63 -8.98
CA ILE A 124 -25.83 38.22 -8.67
C ILE A 124 -26.16 37.31 -9.85
N VAL A 125 -27.24 37.62 -10.58
CA VAL A 125 -27.58 36.88 -11.81
C VAL A 125 -26.47 37.02 -12.85
N SER A 126 -25.96 38.24 -13.04
CA SER A 126 -24.86 38.51 -13.97
C SER A 126 -23.55 37.84 -13.55
N LEU A 127 -23.25 37.81 -12.24
CA LEU A 127 -22.07 37.15 -11.69
C LEU A 127 -22.19 35.62 -11.77
N ARG A 128 -23.40 35.06 -11.64
CA ARG A 128 -23.67 33.64 -11.85
C ARG A 128 -23.44 33.24 -13.31
N GLU A 129 -23.93 34.03 -14.26
CA GLU A 129 -23.75 33.76 -15.69
C GLU A 129 -22.26 33.79 -16.09
N SER A 130 -21.49 34.77 -15.60
CA SER A 130 -20.06 34.89 -15.91
C SER A 130 -19.22 33.75 -15.31
N VAL A 131 -19.50 33.31 -14.08
CA VAL A 131 -18.80 32.18 -13.44
C VAL A 131 -19.18 30.84 -14.08
N ASN A 132 -20.43 30.66 -14.50
CA ASN A 132 -20.89 29.42 -15.12
C ASN A 132 -20.32 29.19 -16.54
N MET A 133 -20.05 30.26 -17.32
CA MET A 133 -19.52 30.15 -18.69
C MET A 133 -18.16 29.42 -18.80
N LYS A 134 -17.38 29.31 -17.70
CA LYS A 134 -16.02 28.72 -17.73
C LYS A 134 -15.82 27.48 -16.85
N SER A 135 -16.87 26.76 -16.43
CA SER A 135 -16.75 25.54 -15.62
C SER A 135 -16.04 24.33 -16.29
N LYS A 136 -15.24 24.56 -17.35
CA LYS A 136 -14.25 23.58 -17.87
C LYS A 136 -13.07 23.33 -16.93
N TYR A 137 -12.84 24.17 -15.91
CA TYR A 137 -11.92 23.85 -14.82
C TYR A 137 -12.72 23.39 -13.59
N LYS A 138 -12.85 22.08 -13.47
CA LYS A 138 -13.30 21.40 -12.25
C LYS A 138 -12.22 21.60 -11.17
N VAL A 139 -12.24 22.76 -10.51
CA VAL A 139 -11.43 22.98 -9.32
C VAL A 139 -11.96 22.05 -8.24
N LYS A 140 -11.07 21.14 -7.83
CA LYS A 140 -11.27 20.13 -6.81
C LYS A 140 -11.26 20.84 -5.46
N SER A 141 -12.40 21.39 -5.04
CA SER A 141 -12.55 21.86 -3.66
C SER A 141 -12.56 20.64 -2.75
N GLN A 142 -11.58 20.56 -1.85
CA GLN A 142 -11.49 19.51 -0.84
C GLN A 142 -12.75 19.46 0.06
N LEU A 143 -13.54 20.54 0.09
CA LEU A 143 -14.81 20.64 0.82
C LEU A 143 -16.01 20.04 0.06
N ILE A 144 -16.10 20.16 -1.28
CA ILE A 144 -17.24 19.60 -2.05
C ILE A 144 -17.05 18.08 -2.29
N ASP A 145 -15.82 17.58 -2.28
CA ASP A 145 -15.60 16.13 -2.22
C ASP A 145 -16.03 15.55 -0.85
N PHE A 146 -16.01 16.35 0.23
CA PHE A 146 -16.41 15.93 1.58
C PHE A 146 -17.92 15.66 1.69
N GLU A 147 -18.75 16.50 1.10
CA GLU A 147 -20.21 16.31 1.08
C GLU A 147 -20.66 15.08 0.27
N LYS A 148 -19.89 14.68 -0.74
CA LYS A 148 -20.16 13.47 -1.55
C LYS A 148 -19.53 12.19 -1.00
N THR A 149 -18.60 12.28 -0.05
CA THR A 149 -18.01 11.14 0.67
C THR A 149 -18.54 11.07 2.11
N LYS A 150 -19.83 11.37 2.31
CA LYS A 150 -20.46 11.22 3.62
C LYS A 150 -20.60 9.73 3.93
N MET A 151 -19.54 9.15 4.50
CA MET A 151 -19.63 7.85 5.15
C MET A 151 -20.68 8.00 6.26
N GLU A 152 -21.64 7.07 6.32
CA GLU A 152 -22.63 7.06 7.39
C GLU A 152 -21.90 7.18 8.74
N ASN A 153 -22.21 8.21 9.53
CA ASN A 153 -21.48 8.51 10.77
C ASN A 153 -21.32 7.27 11.67
N ASN A 154 -22.31 6.37 11.68
CA ASN A 154 -22.27 5.11 12.42
C ASN A 154 -21.16 4.17 11.90
N LYS A 155 -21.01 4.02 10.58
CA LYS A 155 -19.94 3.22 9.96
C LYS A 155 -18.55 3.83 10.22
N ALA A 156 -18.43 5.15 10.25
CA ALA A 156 -17.18 5.84 10.55
C ALA A 156 -16.72 5.63 12.01
N ILE A 157 -17.65 5.69 12.98
CA ILE A 157 -17.36 5.41 14.40
C ILE A 157 -16.91 3.96 14.60
N ILE A 158 -17.66 3.01 14.02
CA ILE A 158 -17.34 1.58 14.09
C ILE A 158 -15.94 1.32 13.53
N LEU A 159 -15.59 1.95 12.40
CA LEU A 159 -14.25 1.84 11.81
C LEU A 159 -13.13 2.34 12.72
N ILE A 160 -13.33 3.48 13.40
CA ILE A 160 -12.34 4.04 14.32
C ILE A 160 -12.13 3.10 15.52
N ILE A 161 -13.21 2.54 16.06
CA ILE A 161 -13.14 1.59 17.18
C ILE A 161 -12.42 0.31 16.75
N LEU A 162 -12.76 -0.23 15.57
CA LEU A 162 -12.14 -1.45 15.04
C LEU A 162 -10.66 -1.25 14.70
N SER A 163 -10.27 -0.11 14.12
CA SER A 163 -8.86 0.18 13.82
C SER A 163 -8.02 0.39 15.09
N LEU A 164 -8.59 0.99 16.13
CA LEU A 164 -7.94 1.15 17.43
C LEU A 164 -7.74 -0.21 18.13
N LEU A 165 -8.75 -1.08 18.08
CA LEU A 165 -8.67 -2.43 18.62
C LEU A 165 -7.57 -3.25 17.91
N ILE A 166 -7.49 -3.17 16.58
CA ILE A 166 -6.39 -3.78 15.80
C ILE A 166 -5.03 -3.27 16.26
N GLY A 167 -4.87 -1.94 16.40
CA GLY A 167 -3.60 -1.33 16.80
C GLY A 167 -3.13 -1.83 18.17
N ILE A 168 -4.04 -1.95 19.13
CA ILE A 168 -3.75 -2.50 20.47
C ILE A 168 -3.39 -3.99 20.40
N LEU A 169 -4.15 -4.80 19.66
CA LEU A 169 -3.82 -6.22 19.51
C LEU A 169 -2.47 -6.43 18.82
N PHE A 170 -2.19 -5.64 17.78
CA PHE A 170 -0.92 -5.72 17.06
C PHE A 170 0.27 -5.42 17.98
N SER A 171 0.18 -4.36 18.79
CA SER A 171 1.26 -3.99 19.71
C SER A 171 1.45 -5.00 20.84
N ARG A 172 0.42 -5.78 21.21
CA ARG A 172 0.58 -6.90 22.13
C ARG A 172 1.20 -8.12 21.46
N PHE A 173 0.83 -8.40 20.21
CA PHE A 173 1.17 -9.63 19.52
C PHE A 173 2.54 -9.63 18.84
N ILE A 174 3.01 -8.48 18.33
CA ILE A 174 4.23 -8.44 17.49
C ILE A 174 5.53 -8.55 18.29
N PHE A 175 5.52 -8.16 19.57
CA PHE A 175 6.71 -8.13 20.42
C PHE A 175 6.99 -9.44 21.15
N GLY A 176 6.08 -10.41 21.06
CA GLY A 176 6.29 -11.77 21.51
C GLY A 176 6.77 -12.68 20.37
N TYR A 177 6.93 -13.96 20.68
CA TYR A 177 7.15 -14.95 19.62
C TYR A 177 5.91 -15.07 18.73
N LEU A 178 6.07 -14.89 17.42
CA LEU A 178 4.97 -14.89 16.45
C LEU A 178 4.42 -16.32 16.27
N GLY A 179 3.38 -16.67 17.02
CA GLY A 179 2.70 -17.96 16.97
C GLY A 179 1.29 -17.85 16.40
N VAL A 180 0.30 -18.36 17.15
CA VAL A 180 -1.14 -18.24 16.85
C VAL A 180 -1.64 -16.79 16.80
N SER A 181 -0.87 -15.83 17.30
CA SER A 181 -1.17 -14.40 17.19
C SER A 181 -1.34 -13.91 15.75
N VAL A 182 -0.55 -14.43 14.80
CA VAL A 182 -0.58 -14.03 13.38
C VAL A 182 -1.91 -14.44 12.71
N PRO A 183 -2.37 -15.70 12.79
CA PRO A 183 -3.66 -16.07 12.20
C PRO A 183 -4.85 -15.33 12.82
N ILE A 184 -4.83 -15.11 14.14
CA ILE A 184 -5.86 -14.31 14.83
C ILE A 184 -5.92 -12.89 14.24
N LEU A 185 -4.77 -12.22 14.11
CA LEU A 185 -4.70 -10.88 13.53
C LEU A 185 -5.20 -10.87 12.08
N THR A 186 -4.80 -11.83 11.25
CA THR A 186 -5.26 -11.89 9.86
C THR A 186 -6.77 -12.10 9.74
N LEU A 187 -7.35 -12.98 10.54
CA LEU A 187 -8.80 -13.22 10.55
C LEU A 187 -9.54 -11.96 11.00
N LEU A 188 -9.06 -11.30 12.04
CA LEU A 188 -9.65 -10.07 12.55
C LEU A 188 -9.63 -8.95 11.49
N MET A 189 -8.55 -8.81 10.73
CA MET A 189 -8.48 -7.89 9.58
C MET A 189 -9.49 -8.23 8.47
N ILE A 190 -9.71 -9.51 8.19
CA ILE A 190 -10.71 -9.96 7.20
C ILE A 190 -12.12 -9.67 7.69
N VAL A 191 -12.42 -9.96 8.96
CA VAL A 191 -13.72 -9.68 9.58
C VAL A 191 -14.03 -8.19 9.51
N ILE A 192 -13.06 -7.34 9.87
CA ILE A 192 -13.22 -5.89 9.83
C ILE A 192 -13.41 -5.40 8.39
N PHE A 193 -12.70 -5.98 7.42
CA PHE A 193 -12.93 -5.69 6.01
C PHE A 193 -14.36 -5.99 5.58
N ILE A 194 -14.88 -7.18 5.88
CA ILE A 194 -16.23 -7.61 5.50
C ILE A 194 -17.30 -6.71 6.14
N PHE A 195 -17.12 -6.30 7.40
CA PHE A 195 -18.08 -5.42 8.08
C PHE A 195 -17.99 -3.96 7.64
N SER A 196 -16.81 -3.50 7.23
CA SER A 196 -16.56 -2.07 7.00
C SER A 196 -16.64 -1.65 5.53
N VAL A 197 -16.42 -2.59 4.62
CA VAL A 197 -16.35 -2.34 3.18
C VAL A 197 -17.36 -3.23 2.47
N ASP A 198 -18.27 -2.62 1.73
CA ASP A 198 -19.24 -3.36 0.92
C ASP A 198 -18.50 -4.12 -0.20
N ILE A 199 -18.69 -5.44 -0.25
CA ILE A 199 -18.15 -6.29 -1.32
C ILE A 199 -18.88 -5.97 -2.62
N LYS A 200 -18.21 -5.28 -3.54
CA LYS A 200 -18.79 -4.84 -4.82
C LYS A 200 -18.58 -5.85 -5.95
N THR A 201 -17.65 -6.79 -5.76
CA THR A 201 -17.28 -7.78 -6.78
C THR A 201 -17.22 -9.18 -6.18
N ASN A 202 -17.73 -10.18 -6.92
CA ASN A 202 -17.58 -11.59 -6.55
C ASN A 202 -16.36 -12.22 -7.24
N SER A 203 -15.19 -11.60 -7.06
CA SER A 203 -13.95 -12.07 -7.70
C SER A 203 -13.42 -13.34 -7.02
N ILE A 204 -13.52 -14.49 -7.70
CA ILE A 204 -12.92 -15.77 -7.24
C ILE A 204 -11.44 -15.60 -6.88
N LEU A 205 -10.71 -14.77 -7.63
CA LEU A 205 -9.31 -14.49 -7.35
C LEU A 205 -9.11 -13.70 -6.04
N GLY A 206 -10.03 -12.80 -5.72
CA GLY A 206 -10.01 -12.07 -4.44
C GLY A 206 -10.17 -13.00 -3.24
N TYR A 207 -11.14 -13.92 -3.29
CA TYR A 207 -11.32 -14.94 -2.25
C TYR A 207 -10.11 -15.89 -2.15
N PHE A 208 -9.55 -16.30 -3.29
CA PHE A 208 -8.32 -17.12 -3.32
C PHE A 208 -7.17 -16.45 -2.55
N PHE A 209 -6.98 -15.14 -2.71
CA PHE A 209 -5.96 -14.40 -1.96
C PHE A 209 -6.24 -14.34 -0.45
N LEU A 210 -7.50 -14.15 -0.04
CA LEU A 210 -7.86 -14.16 1.38
C LEU A 210 -7.67 -15.55 2.02
N VAL A 211 -8.03 -16.61 1.30
CA VAL A 211 -7.81 -17.98 1.78
C VAL A 211 -6.31 -18.26 1.92
N ILE A 212 -5.49 -17.83 0.96
CA ILE A 212 -4.04 -17.98 1.04
C ILE A 212 -3.44 -17.20 2.21
N SER A 213 -3.88 -15.97 2.46
CA SER A 213 -3.33 -15.18 3.57
C SER A 213 -3.62 -15.83 4.93
N VAL A 214 -4.79 -16.46 5.09
CA VAL A 214 -5.15 -17.24 6.29
C VAL A 214 -4.34 -18.54 6.38
N ILE A 215 -4.20 -19.27 5.27
CA ILE A 215 -3.38 -20.51 5.26
C ILE A 215 -1.92 -20.18 5.59
N LEU A 216 -1.35 -19.12 5.04
CA LEU A 216 0.01 -18.71 5.34
C LEU A 216 0.17 -18.19 6.76
N SER A 217 -0.83 -17.49 7.32
CA SER A 217 -0.74 -17.04 8.72
C SER A 217 -0.79 -18.21 9.70
N CYS A 218 -1.58 -19.24 9.44
CA CYS A 218 -1.61 -20.46 10.24
C CYS A 218 -0.25 -21.18 10.31
N SER A 219 0.66 -20.98 9.33
CA SER A 219 1.99 -21.60 9.37
C SER A 219 2.82 -21.14 10.58
N TYR A 220 2.63 -19.91 11.09
CA TYR A 220 3.30 -19.40 12.30
C TYR A 220 2.89 -20.15 13.56
N GLY A 221 1.66 -20.69 13.60
CA GLY A 221 1.20 -21.50 14.72
C GLY A 221 1.74 -22.93 14.70
N ILE A 222 2.26 -23.39 13.56
CA ILE A 222 2.66 -24.78 13.36
C ILE A 222 4.19 -24.89 13.27
N PHE A 223 4.80 -24.21 12.29
CA PHE A 223 6.21 -24.37 11.89
C PHE A 223 7.12 -23.29 12.48
N THR A 224 8.38 -23.62 12.72
CA THR A 224 9.39 -22.72 13.26
C THR A 224 10.45 -22.32 12.23
N ASN A 225 10.33 -22.75 10.97
CA ASN A 225 11.29 -22.41 9.91
C ASN A 225 11.44 -20.88 9.73
N GLU A 226 12.63 -20.37 10.03
CA GLU A 226 12.93 -18.93 10.04
C GLU A 226 12.82 -18.29 8.66
N LEU A 227 13.23 -18.99 7.60
CA LEU A 227 13.21 -18.46 6.24
C LEU A 227 11.77 -18.19 5.78
N PHE A 228 10.87 -19.15 5.96
CA PHE A 228 9.47 -18.96 5.57
C PHE A 228 8.77 -17.94 6.47
N ARG A 229 9.07 -17.93 7.77
CA ARG A 229 8.53 -16.91 8.68
C ARG A 229 9.00 -15.51 8.31
N ALA A 230 10.24 -15.32 7.87
CA ALA A 230 10.72 -14.02 7.40
C ALA A 230 10.01 -13.60 6.10
N MET A 231 9.87 -14.50 5.13
CA MET A 231 9.16 -14.23 3.87
C MET A 231 7.67 -13.94 4.08
N ASN A 232 7.02 -14.64 5.00
CA ASN A 232 5.59 -14.48 5.28
C ASN A 232 5.23 -13.11 5.89
N ILE A 233 6.18 -12.42 6.54
CA ILE A 233 5.98 -11.04 7.01
C ILE A 233 5.57 -10.11 5.85
N LEU A 234 6.09 -10.36 4.65
CA LEU A 234 5.75 -9.58 3.45
C LEU A 234 4.59 -10.20 2.65
N ILE A 235 4.58 -11.53 2.48
CA ILE A 235 3.63 -12.19 1.58
C ILE A 235 2.20 -12.16 2.15
N ILE A 236 2.02 -12.29 3.46
CA ILE A 236 0.69 -12.26 4.08
C ILE A 236 0.01 -10.90 3.87
N PRO A 237 0.62 -9.74 4.20
CA PRO A 237 0.02 -8.44 3.90
C PRO A 237 -0.26 -8.22 2.41
N ILE A 238 0.68 -8.60 1.52
CA ILE A 238 0.51 -8.43 0.08
C ILE A 238 -0.69 -9.22 -0.43
N THR A 239 -0.82 -10.48 -0.04
CA THR A 239 -1.95 -11.34 -0.45
C THR A 239 -3.26 -10.85 0.15
N LEU A 240 -3.28 -10.53 1.45
CA LEU A 240 -4.45 -10.01 2.15
C LEU A 240 -5.01 -8.74 1.48
N PHE A 241 -4.16 -7.73 1.29
CA PHE A 241 -4.56 -6.46 0.68
C PHE A 241 -4.90 -6.60 -0.81
N SER A 242 -4.24 -7.51 -1.53
CA SER A 242 -4.63 -7.86 -2.91
C SER A 242 -6.04 -8.44 -2.97
N GLY A 243 -6.42 -9.26 -2.00
CA GLY A 243 -7.78 -9.77 -1.83
C GLY A 243 -8.79 -8.65 -1.62
N PHE A 244 -8.51 -7.73 -0.67
CA PHE A 244 -9.37 -6.57 -0.40
C PHE A 244 -9.60 -5.70 -1.65
N LEU A 245 -8.54 -5.39 -2.39
CA LEU A 245 -8.64 -4.59 -3.62
C LEU A 245 -9.54 -5.26 -4.68
N LEU A 246 -9.35 -6.56 -4.90
CA LEU A 246 -10.11 -7.28 -5.93
C LEU A 246 -11.59 -7.42 -5.59
N LEU A 247 -11.94 -7.56 -4.31
CA LEU A 247 -13.33 -7.64 -3.84
C LEU A 247 -14.03 -6.26 -3.80
N THR A 248 -13.25 -5.18 -3.69
CA THR A 248 -13.77 -3.82 -3.62
C THR A 248 -13.93 -3.17 -5.01
N TYR A 249 -13.03 -3.46 -5.97
CA TYR A 249 -12.98 -2.71 -7.23
C TYR A 249 -13.20 -3.59 -8.48
N ASN A 250 -14.31 -3.33 -9.20
CA ASN A 250 -14.68 -4.06 -10.43
C ASN A 250 -13.76 -3.79 -11.64
N ASN A 251 -13.09 -2.63 -11.68
CA ASN A 251 -12.43 -2.13 -12.89
C ASN A 251 -10.91 -2.32 -12.91
N ILE A 252 -10.32 -3.08 -11.99
CA ILE A 252 -8.87 -3.29 -11.97
C ILE A 252 -8.54 -4.55 -12.78
N PRO A 253 -8.06 -4.44 -14.02
CA PRO A 253 -7.60 -5.62 -14.74
C PRO A 253 -6.40 -6.21 -14.01
N PHE A 254 -6.45 -7.52 -13.70
CA PHE A 254 -5.36 -8.23 -13.03
C PHE A 254 -4.18 -8.47 -14.00
N LYS A 255 -3.50 -7.38 -14.34
CA LYS A 255 -2.26 -7.32 -15.12
C LYS A 255 -1.18 -6.74 -14.24
N LEU A 256 0.05 -7.25 -14.32
CA LEU A 256 1.17 -6.87 -13.45
C LEU A 256 1.29 -5.35 -13.23
N LEU A 257 1.41 -4.57 -14.32
CA LEU A 257 1.61 -3.12 -14.24
C LEU A 257 0.38 -2.38 -13.68
N ASN A 258 -0.82 -2.66 -14.20
CA ASN A 258 -2.05 -2.00 -13.78
C ASN A 258 -2.40 -2.33 -12.33
N PHE A 259 -2.30 -3.61 -11.96
CA PHE A 259 -2.60 -4.08 -10.62
C PHE A 259 -1.55 -3.61 -9.62
N GLY A 260 -0.25 -3.69 -9.96
CA GLY A 260 0.83 -3.20 -9.10
C GLY A 260 0.75 -1.68 -8.86
N ALA A 261 0.47 -0.89 -9.89
CA ALA A 261 0.26 0.55 -9.74
C ALA A 261 -0.96 0.86 -8.88
N ALA A 262 -2.09 0.16 -9.12
CA ALA A 262 -3.30 0.32 -8.29
C ALA A 262 -3.05 -0.10 -6.83
N PHE A 263 -2.30 -1.18 -6.61
CA PHE A 263 -1.92 -1.62 -5.27
C PHE A 263 -1.12 -0.55 -4.54
N LEU A 264 -0.05 -0.03 -5.14
CA LEU A 264 0.78 1.00 -4.51
C LEU A 264 0.01 2.31 -4.29
N GLU A 265 -0.77 2.76 -5.28
CA GLU A 265 -1.54 4.00 -5.17
C GLU A 265 -2.62 3.90 -4.08
N ILE A 266 -3.35 2.78 -4.01
CA ILE A 266 -4.50 2.64 -3.10
C ILE A 266 -4.03 2.24 -1.70
N ILE A 267 -3.14 1.26 -1.58
CA ILE A 267 -2.71 0.73 -0.27
C ILE A 267 -1.71 1.66 0.41
N ILE A 268 -0.79 2.26 -0.33
CA ILE A 268 0.24 3.13 0.26
C ILE A 268 -0.17 4.60 0.12
N GLY A 269 -0.39 5.06 -1.11
CA GLY A 269 -0.62 6.48 -1.39
C GLY A 269 -1.89 7.04 -0.73
N GLN A 270 -3.04 6.43 -1.02
CA GLN A 270 -4.34 6.90 -0.53
C GLN A 270 -4.53 6.61 0.96
N SER A 271 -3.98 5.51 1.49
CA SER A 271 -4.00 5.26 2.94
C SER A 271 -3.30 6.36 3.72
N ILE A 272 -2.11 6.79 3.28
CA ILE A 272 -1.38 7.90 3.91
C ILE A 272 -2.17 9.21 3.76
N GLU A 273 -2.68 9.53 2.56
CA GLU A 273 -3.47 10.75 2.34
C GLU A 273 -4.73 10.78 3.22
N ASN A 274 -5.44 9.65 3.34
CA ASN A 274 -6.69 9.57 4.09
C ASN A 274 -6.48 9.46 5.61
N THR A 275 -5.32 8.99 6.04
CA THR A 275 -4.90 9.07 7.46
C THR A 275 -4.96 10.50 7.96
N SER A 276 -4.54 11.49 7.16
CA SER A 276 -4.61 12.91 7.52
C SER A 276 -6.03 13.44 7.72
N LYS A 277 -7.06 12.72 7.24
CA LYS A 277 -8.48 13.11 7.34
C LYS A 277 -9.13 12.57 8.63
N LEU A 278 -8.45 11.70 9.38
CA LEU A 278 -8.97 11.14 10.64
C LEU A 278 -9.44 12.22 11.63
N PRO A 279 -8.70 13.33 11.87
CA PRO A 279 -9.16 14.41 12.76
C PRO A 279 -10.45 15.11 12.27
N LEU A 280 -10.66 15.20 10.95
CA LEU A 280 -11.86 15.82 10.37
C LEU A 280 -13.09 14.91 10.55
N VAL A 281 -12.94 13.61 10.33
CA VAL A 281 -14.01 12.62 10.54
C VAL A 281 -14.44 12.58 12.01
N VAL A 282 -13.48 12.60 12.94
CA VAL A 282 -13.76 12.69 14.39
C VAL A 282 -14.53 13.97 14.73
N LYS A 283 -14.15 15.11 14.13
CA LYS A 283 -14.82 16.40 14.32
C LYS A 283 -16.25 16.42 13.79
N GLU A 284 -16.55 15.71 12.70
CA GLU A 284 -17.90 15.62 12.14
C GLU A 284 -18.81 14.63 12.87
N VAL A 285 -18.25 13.49 13.31
CA VAL A 285 -18.93 12.55 14.19
C VAL A 285 -19.37 13.25 15.48
N SER A 286 -18.51 14.11 16.04
CA SER A 286 -18.81 14.91 17.22
C SER A 286 -19.88 15.99 17.01
N LYS A 287 -20.24 16.35 15.78
CA LYS A 287 -21.21 17.42 15.47
C LYS A 287 -22.65 16.95 15.31
N LYS A 288 -22.91 15.63 15.26
CA LYS A 288 -24.23 15.09 14.89
C LYS A 288 -25.15 14.76 16.06
N ASN A 289 -24.72 14.99 17.30
CA ASN A 289 -25.60 14.93 18.45
C ASN A 289 -25.94 16.37 18.83
N ASP A 290 -27.18 16.80 18.55
CA ASP A 290 -27.81 17.97 19.17
C ASP A 290 -28.00 17.67 20.67
N VAL A 291 -26.88 17.66 21.39
CA VAL A 291 -26.84 17.77 22.84
C VAL A 291 -26.28 19.16 23.08
N LYS A 292 -27.08 20.02 23.72
CA LYS A 292 -26.69 21.37 24.16
C LYS A 292 -25.20 21.39 24.51
N GLU A 293 -24.41 22.14 23.72
CA GLU A 293 -22.96 22.25 23.89
C GLU A 293 -22.66 22.66 25.32
N ASN A 294 -22.27 21.70 26.16
CA ASN A 294 -21.57 22.03 27.39
C ASN A 294 -20.11 22.21 26.95
N LYS A 295 -19.70 23.47 26.68
CA LYS A 295 -18.32 23.85 26.29
C LYS A 295 -17.26 23.16 27.15
N ASN A 296 -17.61 22.82 28.38
CA ASN A 296 -16.78 22.10 29.34
C ASN A 296 -16.36 20.70 28.85
N MET A 297 -17.19 19.93 28.15
CA MET A 297 -16.87 18.54 27.79
C MET A 297 -15.83 18.42 26.68
N LYS A 298 -15.85 19.35 25.71
CA LYS A 298 -14.81 19.49 24.69
C LYS A 298 -13.48 19.92 25.29
N SER A 299 -13.53 20.83 26.26
CA SER A 299 -12.37 21.25 27.05
C SER A 299 -11.86 20.14 27.96
N ILE A 300 -12.75 19.28 28.49
CA ILE A 300 -12.38 18.10 29.29
C ILE A 300 -11.70 17.05 28.42
N ILE A 301 -12.17 16.76 27.21
CA ILE A 301 -11.55 15.78 26.31
C ILE A 301 -10.21 16.29 25.79
N ILE A 302 -10.14 17.54 25.34
CA ILE A 302 -8.87 18.16 24.92
C ILE A 302 -7.91 18.24 26.12
N GLY A 303 -8.44 18.60 27.29
CA GLY A 303 -7.72 18.59 28.55
C GLY A 303 -7.20 17.21 28.92
N LEU A 304 -7.97 16.14 28.71
CA LEU A 304 -7.57 14.75 28.93
C LEU A 304 -6.48 14.30 27.96
N VAL A 305 -6.61 14.63 26.67
CA VAL A 305 -5.60 14.28 25.66
C VAL A 305 -4.28 15.01 25.90
N ILE A 306 -4.32 16.25 26.40
CA ILE A 306 -3.13 17.02 26.76
C ILE A 306 -2.59 16.59 28.13
N SER A 307 -3.47 16.25 29.08
CA SER A 307 -3.06 15.88 30.44
C SER A 307 -2.44 14.50 30.50
N VAL A 308 -2.83 13.54 29.65
CA VAL A 308 -2.25 12.19 29.69
C VAL A 308 -0.73 12.20 29.40
N PRO A 309 -0.22 12.82 28.32
CA PRO A 309 1.23 12.96 28.11
C PRO A 309 1.92 13.71 29.24
N LEU A 310 1.29 14.78 29.74
CA LEU A 310 1.83 15.60 30.81
C LEU A 310 1.90 14.83 32.15
N LEU A 311 0.89 14.04 32.48
CA LEU A 311 0.81 13.18 33.66
C LEU A 311 1.81 12.03 33.60
N ILE A 312 2.03 11.46 32.41
CA ILE A 312 3.08 10.46 32.21
C ILE A 312 4.44 11.10 32.41
N PHE A 313 4.69 12.26 31.79
CA PHE A 313 5.97 12.97 31.89
C PHE A 313 6.26 13.43 33.32
N THR A 314 5.29 14.06 33.98
CA THR A 314 5.41 14.48 35.38
C THR A 314 5.49 13.28 36.32
N GLY A 315 4.69 12.24 36.10
CA GLY A 315 4.75 11.00 36.87
C GLY A 315 6.13 10.33 36.82
N ILE A 316 6.81 10.35 35.67
CA ILE A 316 8.19 9.86 35.54
C ILE A 316 9.18 10.74 36.32
N LEU A 317 9.05 12.07 36.24
CA LEU A 317 9.88 13.01 37.01
C LEU A 317 9.70 12.85 38.52
N LEU A 318 8.45 12.72 38.98
CA LEU A 318 8.10 12.49 40.38
C LEU A 318 8.59 11.12 40.87
N ALA A 319 8.51 10.07 40.03
CA ALA A 319 9.07 8.75 40.33
C ALA A 319 10.60 8.76 40.45
N GLY A 320 11.27 9.67 39.73
CA GLY A 320 12.71 9.89 39.87
C GLY A 320 13.09 10.73 41.10
N ALA A 321 12.14 11.47 41.67
CA ALA A 321 12.37 12.38 42.79
C ALA A 321 12.05 11.79 44.17
N ASP A 322 11.16 10.78 44.25
CA ASP A 322 10.74 10.16 45.52
C ASP A 322 10.61 8.63 45.39
N GLU A 323 11.33 7.90 46.23
CA GLU A 323 11.37 6.44 46.24
C GLU A 323 10.05 5.79 46.66
N VAL A 324 9.26 6.43 47.54
CA VAL A 324 7.96 5.88 48.00
C VAL A 324 6.92 6.01 46.89
N PHE A 325 6.93 7.13 46.17
CA PHE A 325 6.08 7.32 45.00
C PHE A 325 6.44 6.34 43.87
N ASN A 326 7.73 6.09 43.65
CA ASN A 326 8.22 5.07 42.72
C ASN A 326 7.76 3.65 43.11
N TYR A 327 7.71 3.31 44.40
CA TYR A 327 7.20 2.02 44.87
C TYR A 327 5.72 1.79 44.51
N TYR A 328 4.85 2.77 44.76
CA TYR A 328 3.43 2.67 44.38
C TYR A 328 3.23 2.68 42.87
N LEU A 329 3.99 3.50 42.14
CA LEU A 329 3.96 3.47 40.67
C LEU A 329 4.40 2.12 40.12
N LYS A 330 5.50 1.53 40.63
CA LYS A 330 5.92 0.17 40.26
C LYS A 330 4.86 -0.86 40.55
N ASN A 331 4.13 -0.78 41.67
CA ASN A 331 3.05 -1.73 41.97
C ASN A 331 1.83 -1.57 41.04
N ILE A 332 1.43 -0.34 40.69
CA ILE A 332 0.38 -0.09 39.70
C ILE A 332 0.81 -0.57 38.31
N TRP A 333 2.08 -0.39 37.95
CA TRP A 333 2.65 -0.84 36.67
C TRP A 333 2.84 -2.36 36.59
N ASN A 334 3.19 -2.99 37.71
CA ASN A 334 3.29 -4.45 37.82
C ASN A 334 1.92 -5.12 37.69
N PHE A 335 0.84 -4.48 38.16
CA PHE A 335 -0.54 -4.93 37.90
C PHE A 335 -0.89 -4.91 36.40
N LEU A 336 -0.30 -4.01 35.63
CA LEU A 336 -0.45 -3.94 34.16
C LEU A 336 0.51 -4.87 33.39
N ASN A 337 1.41 -5.58 34.09
CA ASN A 337 2.34 -6.57 33.53
C ASN A 337 3.29 -5.97 32.46
N ILE A 338 3.83 -4.78 32.72
CA ILE A 338 4.72 -4.03 31.82
C ILE A 338 6.14 -3.99 32.43
N GLU A 339 7.01 -4.90 31.98
CA GLU A 339 8.38 -5.04 32.50
C GLU A 339 9.36 -3.93 32.01
N ASN A 340 9.01 -3.13 30.98
CA ASN A 340 9.88 -2.08 30.41
C ASN A 340 9.07 -0.87 29.87
N ILE A 341 9.33 0.33 30.41
CA ILE A 341 8.72 1.60 29.95
C ILE A 341 9.07 1.92 28.49
N TYR A 342 10.31 1.66 28.07
CA TYR A 342 10.75 1.87 26.69
C TYR A 342 10.01 0.97 25.71
N ASP A 343 9.79 -0.30 26.07
CA ASP A 343 8.99 -1.23 25.27
C ASP A 343 7.54 -0.77 25.19
N PHE A 344 6.98 -0.23 26.27
CA PHE A 344 5.61 0.29 26.27
C PHE A 344 5.44 1.50 25.37
N ILE A 345 6.35 2.49 25.46
CA ILE A 345 6.30 3.69 24.60
C ILE A 345 6.45 3.30 23.13
N LEU A 346 7.36 2.39 22.81
CA LEU A 346 7.58 1.91 21.45
C LEU A 346 6.37 1.11 20.94
N LYS A 347 5.80 0.21 21.76
CA LYS A 347 4.54 -0.51 21.49
C LYS A 347 3.39 0.45 21.21
N PHE A 348 3.25 1.49 22.02
CA PHE A 348 2.19 2.49 21.91
C PHE A 348 2.34 3.33 20.64
N LEU A 349 3.56 3.79 20.31
CA LEU A 349 3.83 4.50 19.06
C LEU A 349 3.54 3.64 17.83
N ILE A 350 3.96 2.37 17.83
CA ILE A 350 3.66 1.43 16.73
C ILE A 350 2.16 1.16 16.62
N ALA A 351 1.45 0.99 17.74
CA ALA A 351 0.00 0.82 17.76
C ALA A 351 -0.72 1.99 17.08
N ILE A 352 -0.29 3.21 17.38
CA ILE A 352 -0.85 4.44 16.81
C ILE A 352 -0.61 4.48 15.29
N ILE A 353 0.62 4.20 14.83
CA ILE A 353 0.96 4.20 13.40
C ILE A 353 0.12 3.18 12.64
N ILE A 354 -0.06 1.98 13.20
CA ILE A 354 -0.84 0.90 12.57
C ILE A 354 -2.32 1.25 12.56
N MET A 355 -2.87 1.74 13.66
CA MET A 355 -4.25 2.23 13.71
C MET A 355 -4.53 3.25 12.61
N PHE A 356 -3.62 4.21 12.42
CA PHE A 356 -3.70 5.23 11.38
C PHE A 356 -3.67 4.64 9.97
N LEU A 357 -2.72 3.74 9.68
CA LEU A 357 -2.61 3.07 8.38
C LEU A 357 -3.85 2.22 8.06
N VAL A 358 -4.33 1.45 9.04
CA VAL A 358 -5.52 0.61 8.94
C VAL A 358 -6.76 1.47 8.69
N PHE A 359 -6.93 2.57 9.43
CA PHE A 359 -8.02 3.51 9.20
C PHE A 359 -7.95 4.12 7.79
N GLY A 360 -6.78 4.61 7.39
CA GLY A 360 -6.56 5.19 6.07
C GLY A 360 -6.90 4.21 4.95
N LEU A 361 -6.52 2.94 5.10
CA LEU A 361 -6.80 1.88 4.14
C LEU A 361 -8.30 1.58 4.02
N TYR A 362 -9.00 1.40 5.13
CA TYR A 362 -10.44 1.13 5.10
C TYR A 362 -11.26 2.32 4.61
N TYR A 363 -10.89 3.54 5.03
CA TYR A 363 -11.51 4.76 4.51
C TYR A 363 -11.32 4.88 2.99
N THR A 364 -10.14 4.51 2.50
CA THR A 364 -9.85 4.47 1.06
C THR A 364 -10.74 3.48 0.33
N LEU A 365 -10.84 2.24 0.83
CA LEU A 365 -11.66 1.20 0.22
C LEU A 365 -13.15 1.55 0.19
N ASN A 366 -13.61 2.30 1.20
CA ASN A 366 -14.99 2.76 1.26
C ASN A 366 -15.26 4.02 0.40
N SER A 367 -14.23 4.78 0.04
CA SER A 367 -14.35 5.96 -0.83
C SER A 367 -14.52 5.55 -2.30
N THR A 368 -15.56 6.08 -2.95
CA THR A 368 -15.99 5.66 -4.30
C THR A 368 -15.20 6.26 -5.46
N LYS A 369 -14.16 7.07 -5.21
CA LYS A 369 -13.40 7.75 -6.27
C LYS A 369 -11.91 7.38 -6.24
N ILE A 370 -11.55 6.32 -6.95
CA ILE A 370 -10.19 6.19 -7.47
C ILE A 370 -10.09 7.07 -8.71
N LYS A 371 -9.02 7.90 -8.82
CA LYS A 371 -8.58 8.38 -10.12
C LYS A 371 -8.41 7.15 -11.02
N LYS A 372 -8.99 7.13 -12.23
CA LYS A 372 -8.72 6.05 -13.18
C LYS A 372 -7.20 5.93 -13.33
N VAL A 373 -6.60 4.88 -12.77
CA VAL A 373 -5.20 4.53 -13.06
C VAL A 373 -5.16 4.36 -14.56
N GLY A 374 -4.48 5.28 -15.23
CA GLY A 374 -4.55 5.42 -16.67
C GLY A 374 -4.25 4.08 -17.33
N ASN A 375 -5.13 3.65 -18.24
CA ASN A 375 -4.78 2.62 -19.21
C ASN A 375 -3.72 3.24 -20.14
N GLY A 376 -2.48 3.30 -19.68
CA GLY A 376 -1.34 3.60 -20.53
C GLY A 376 -1.34 2.56 -21.63
N LYS A 377 -1.75 2.95 -22.85
CA LYS A 377 -1.57 2.11 -24.01
C LYS A 377 -0.06 1.90 -24.13
N ILE A 378 0.39 0.66 -23.98
CA ILE A 378 1.79 0.32 -24.21
C ILE A 378 2.02 0.63 -25.69
N ASN A 379 2.83 1.65 -25.97
CA ASN A 379 3.24 1.96 -27.33
C ASN A 379 4.02 0.76 -27.86
N LYS A 380 3.48 0.11 -28.88
CA LYS A 380 4.14 -0.97 -29.59
C LYS A 380 5.18 -0.34 -30.51
N SER A 381 6.45 -0.39 -30.11
CA SER A 381 7.54 0.33 -30.77
C SER A 381 8.37 -0.52 -31.73
N PHE A 382 8.31 -1.86 -31.61
CA PHE A 382 9.22 -2.73 -32.35
C PHE A 382 8.57 -3.30 -33.61
N ASN A 383 9.33 -3.23 -34.70
CA ASN A 383 8.97 -3.82 -35.99
C ASN A 383 9.07 -5.36 -35.91
N SER A 384 8.08 -6.04 -36.48
CA SER A 384 7.97 -7.51 -36.49
C SER A 384 9.19 -8.18 -37.11
N THR A 385 9.80 -7.59 -38.15
CA THR A 385 10.95 -8.17 -38.86
C THR A 385 12.20 -8.23 -37.98
N THR A 386 12.48 -7.19 -37.20
CA THR A 386 13.62 -7.14 -36.27
C THR A 386 13.49 -8.19 -35.16
N ILE A 387 12.27 -8.46 -34.70
CA ILE A 387 12.04 -9.47 -33.66
C ILE A 387 12.20 -10.87 -34.23
N ILE A 388 11.75 -11.11 -35.47
CA ILE A 388 11.92 -12.39 -36.16
C ILE A 388 13.41 -12.71 -36.34
N THR A 389 14.25 -11.76 -36.78
CA THR A 389 15.69 -12.00 -36.97
C THR A 389 16.39 -12.35 -35.66
N ILE A 390 16.07 -11.63 -34.57
CA ILE A 390 16.60 -11.93 -33.23
C ILE A 390 16.18 -13.34 -32.78
N LEU A 391 14.90 -13.70 -32.91
CA LEU A 391 14.39 -15.00 -32.50
C LEU A 391 15.04 -16.15 -33.28
N VAL A 392 15.20 -16.01 -34.59
CA VAL A 392 15.84 -17.04 -35.44
C VAL A 392 17.29 -17.26 -35.04
N SER A 393 18.04 -16.18 -34.78
CA SER A 393 19.43 -16.27 -34.30
C SER A 393 19.53 -16.99 -32.95
N LEU A 394 18.67 -16.64 -31.99
CA LEU A 394 18.61 -17.30 -30.68
C LEU A 394 18.22 -18.79 -30.80
N ILE A 395 17.25 -19.11 -31.66
CA ILE A 395 16.82 -20.49 -31.90
C ILE A 395 17.96 -21.33 -32.47
N ALA A 396 18.72 -20.81 -33.44
CA ALA A 396 19.87 -21.54 -34.01
C ALA A 396 20.94 -21.86 -32.94
N LEU A 397 21.25 -20.88 -32.08
CA LEU A 397 22.16 -21.07 -30.95
C LEU A 397 21.63 -22.12 -29.97
N TYR A 398 20.35 -22.03 -29.59
CA TYR A 398 19.74 -22.95 -28.63
C TYR A 398 19.54 -24.35 -29.17
N LEU A 399 19.33 -24.52 -30.47
CA LEU A 399 19.31 -25.84 -31.12
C LEU A 399 20.69 -26.48 -31.06
N THR A 400 21.75 -25.71 -31.34
CA THR A 400 23.13 -26.19 -31.24
C THR A 400 23.46 -26.61 -29.80
N PHE A 401 23.12 -25.76 -28.84
CA PHE A 401 23.30 -26.03 -27.42
C PHE A 401 22.50 -27.25 -26.95
N THR A 402 21.23 -27.35 -27.34
CA THR A 402 20.36 -28.49 -26.99
C THR A 402 20.88 -29.79 -27.60
N LYS A 403 21.36 -29.77 -28.84
CA LYS A 403 21.96 -30.94 -29.49
C LYS A 403 23.16 -31.46 -28.70
N ILE A 404 24.05 -30.56 -28.26
CA ILE A 404 25.21 -30.92 -27.43
C ILE A 404 24.72 -31.50 -26.09
N GLN A 405 23.79 -30.81 -25.40
CA GLN A 405 23.24 -31.28 -24.13
C GLN A 405 22.62 -32.68 -24.21
N VAL A 406 21.80 -32.94 -25.23
CA VAL A 406 21.12 -34.24 -25.38
C VAL A 406 22.12 -35.36 -25.62
N SER A 407 23.18 -35.10 -26.39
CA SER A 407 24.20 -36.09 -26.75
C SER A 407 24.91 -36.70 -25.54
N TYR A 408 25.25 -35.91 -24.52
CA TYR A 408 25.97 -36.42 -23.36
C TYR A 408 25.06 -36.66 -22.14
N LEU A 409 24.02 -35.84 -21.94
CA LEU A 409 23.21 -35.88 -20.71
C LEU A 409 22.17 -37.01 -20.73
N TYR A 410 21.50 -37.21 -21.86
CA TYR A 410 20.37 -38.13 -21.96
C TYR A 410 20.71 -39.46 -22.65
N LEU A 411 21.56 -39.42 -23.69
CA LEU A 411 21.91 -40.59 -24.48
C LEU A 411 23.00 -41.43 -23.81
N ASN A 412 24.18 -40.84 -23.59
CA ASN A 412 25.35 -41.62 -23.18
C ASN A 412 25.48 -41.78 -21.67
N LYS A 413 24.88 -40.88 -20.85
CA LYS A 413 25.00 -40.81 -19.36
C LYS A 413 26.44 -40.81 -18.81
N GLU A 414 27.43 -40.80 -19.68
CA GLU A 414 28.85 -40.70 -19.38
C GLU A 414 29.31 -39.25 -19.64
N LEU A 415 30.03 -38.70 -18.67
CA LEU A 415 30.68 -37.41 -18.83
C LEU A 415 31.86 -37.54 -19.80
N PRO A 416 32.17 -36.49 -20.58
CA PRO A 416 33.40 -36.47 -21.38
C PRO A 416 34.62 -36.77 -20.49
N ILE A 417 35.59 -37.51 -21.03
CA ILE A 417 36.80 -37.94 -20.34
C ILE A 417 37.48 -36.72 -19.69
N GLY A 418 37.63 -36.73 -18.36
CA GLY A 418 38.24 -35.65 -17.57
C GLY A 418 37.29 -34.79 -16.73
N PHE A 419 35.96 -35.02 -16.78
CA PHE A 419 34.99 -34.33 -15.92
C PHE A 419 34.45 -35.22 -14.79
N ASP A 420 34.64 -34.79 -13.56
CA ASP A 420 34.01 -35.39 -12.39
C ASP A 420 32.53 -34.95 -12.25
N PHE A 421 31.65 -35.86 -11.80
CA PHE A 421 30.22 -35.59 -11.59
C PHE A 421 30.00 -34.43 -10.63
N ALA A 422 30.82 -34.32 -9.59
CA ALA A 422 30.77 -33.22 -8.63
C ALA A 422 31.10 -31.85 -9.26
N HIS A 423 32.06 -31.82 -10.20
CA HIS A 423 32.43 -30.58 -10.90
C HIS A 423 31.36 -30.19 -11.94
N TYR A 424 30.83 -31.18 -12.67
CA TYR A 424 29.75 -30.97 -13.63
C TYR A 424 28.44 -30.49 -12.99
N ALA A 425 28.10 -30.99 -11.79
CA ALA A 425 26.90 -30.62 -11.05
C ALA A 425 26.89 -29.15 -10.58
N ARG A 426 28.06 -28.61 -10.22
CA ARG A 426 28.21 -27.20 -9.79
C ARG A 426 28.31 -26.21 -10.96
N SER A 427 28.95 -26.61 -12.05
CA SER A 427 29.25 -25.72 -13.18
C SER A 427 28.08 -25.62 -14.18
N GLY A 428 27.72 -24.41 -14.58
CA GLY A 428 26.70 -24.18 -15.63
C GLY A 428 25.25 -24.23 -15.16
N PHE A 429 24.96 -24.71 -13.94
CA PHE A 429 23.59 -24.79 -13.40
C PHE A 429 22.94 -23.38 -13.29
N PHE A 430 23.63 -22.45 -12.63
CA PHE A 430 23.12 -21.08 -12.43
C PHE A 430 22.97 -20.34 -13.76
N GLN A 431 23.87 -20.59 -14.71
CA GLN A 431 23.79 -20.05 -16.07
C GLN A 431 22.52 -20.56 -16.76
N LEU A 432 22.19 -21.85 -16.66
CA LEU A 432 20.97 -22.42 -17.23
C LEU A 432 19.71 -21.79 -16.63
N VAL A 433 19.62 -21.71 -15.30
CA VAL A 433 18.47 -21.09 -14.62
C VAL A 433 18.35 -19.61 -15.01
N THR A 434 19.47 -18.88 -15.05
CA THR A 434 19.50 -17.47 -15.48
C THR A 434 18.98 -17.33 -16.91
N LEU A 435 19.41 -18.19 -17.81
CA LEU A 435 19.00 -18.20 -19.21
C LEU A 435 17.50 -18.49 -19.35
N VAL A 436 16.95 -19.40 -18.55
CA VAL A 436 15.50 -19.63 -18.46
C VAL A 436 14.75 -18.35 -18.04
N VAL A 437 15.20 -17.66 -17.00
CA VAL A 437 14.58 -16.40 -16.53
C VAL A 437 14.66 -15.30 -17.58
N VAL A 438 15.82 -15.17 -18.25
CA VAL A 438 16.02 -14.22 -19.35
C VAL A 438 15.07 -14.52 -20.49
N ASN A 439 14.91 -15.79 -20.89
CA ASN A 439 14.00 -16.17 -21.97
C ASN A 439 12.54 -15.88 -21.64
N ILE A 440 12.08 -16.20 -20.43
CA ILE A 440 10.72 -15.86 -20.00
C ILE A 440 10.50 -14.33 -20.11
N SER A 441 11.47 -13.54 -19.67
CA SER A 441 11.41 -12.07 -19.70
C SER A 441 11.38 -11.52 -21.12
N ILE A 442 12.27 -12.01 -22.00
CA ILE A 442 12.36 -11.62 -23.40
C ILE A 442 11.07 -11.97 -24.15
N ILE A 443 10.60 -13.23 -24.05
CA ILE A 443 9.39 -13.68 -24.75
C ILE A 443 8.18 -12.86 -24.29
N THR A 444 8.06 -12.63 -22.99
CA THR A 444 6.96 -11.82 -22.42
C THR A 444 7.04 -10.38 -22.92
N ALA A 445 8.21 -9.73 -22.82
CA ALA A 445 8.40 -8.34 -23.22
C ALA A 445 8.19 -8.13 -24.73
N MET A 446 8.73 -9.02 -25.56
CA MET A 446 8.57 -8.97 -27.01
C MET A 446 7.10 -9.20 -27.39
N ASN A 447 6.43 -10.21 -26.83
CA ASN A 447 5.02 -10.46 -27.10
C ASN A 447 4.13 -9.24 -26.74
N PHE A 448 4.42 -8.53 -25.65
CA PHE A 448 3.69 -7.32 -25.28
C PHE A 448 3.99 -6.10 -26.18
N LYS A 449 5.23 -5.92 -26.64
CA LYS A 449 5.66 -4.71 -27.38
C LYS A 449 5.63 -4.83 -28.90
N THR A 450 5.41 -6.03 -29.46
CA THR A 450 5.42 -6.23 -30.92
C THR A 450 4.17 -5.65 -31.58
N ALA A 451 4.37 -4.74 -32.54
CA ALA A 451 3.35 -4.33 -33.50
C ALA A 451 3.24 -5.42 -34.57
N VAL A 452 2.05 -6.01 -34.70
CA VAL A 452 1.81 -7.09 -35.66
C VAL A 452 0.84 -6.57 -36.71
N ASN A 453 1.36 -6.37 -37.92
CA ASN A 453 0.64 -5.75 -39.02
C ASN A 453 -0.12 -6.77 -39.89
N SER A 454 0.13 -8.08 -39.74
CA SER A 454 -0.50 -9.14 -40.53
C SER A 454 -0.76 -10.42 -39.72
N ILE A 455 -1.78 -11.20 -40.11
CA ILE A 455 -2.09 -12.49 -39.48
C ILE A 455 -0.96 -13.51 -39.72
N LYS A 456 -0.34 -13.49 -40.91
CA LYS A 456 0.80 -14.37 -41.25
C LYS A 456 2.02 -14.11 -40.36
N SER A 457 2.41 -12.84 -40.19
CA SER A 457 3.54 -12.47 -39.32
C SER A 457 3.26 -12.79 -37.85
N LYS A 458 1.99 -12.71 -37.41
CA LYS A 458 1.57 -13.17 -36.08
C LYS A 458 1.83 -14.67 -35.87
N ASN A 459 1.42 -15.49 -36.83
CA ASN A 459 1.58 -16.94 -36.74
C ASN A 459 3.05 -17.35 -36.77
N ILE A 460 3.86 -16.73 -37.63
CA ILE A 460 5.31 -16.97 -37.67
C ILE A 460 5.96 -16.64 -36.31
N LEU A 461 5.65 -15.46 -35.75
CA LEU A 461 6.15 -15.08 -34.42
C LEU A 461 5.69 -16.07 -33.33
N ASN A 462 4.43 -16.49 -33.33
CA ASN A 462 3.91 -17.46 -32.37
C ASN A 462 4.61 -18.82 -32.46
N VAL A 463 4.93 -19.28 -33.67
CA VAL A 463 5.72 -20.52 -33.88
C VAL A 463 7.14 -20.35 -33.34
N LEU A 464 7.81 -19.23 -33.65
CA LEU A 464 9.16 -18.95 -33.14
C LEU A 464 9.19 -18.83 -31.61
N TYR A 465 8.21 -18.14 -31.01
CA TYR A 465 8.04 -18.07 -29.55
C TYR A 465 7.77 -19.45 -28.94
N SER A 466 6.99 -20.30 -29.61
CA SER A 466 6.73 -21.66 -29.13
C SER A 466 8.01 -22.50 -29.17
N LEU A 467 8.78 -22.42 -30.25
CA LEU A 467 10.01 -23.17 -30.43
C LEU A 467 11.07 -22.78 -29.39
N ILE A 468 11.32 -21.48 -29.20
CA ILE A 468 12.25 -21.00 -28.17
C ILE A 468 11.80 -21.39 -26.76
N THR A 469 10.49 -21.38 -26.48
CA THR A 469 9.92 -21.81 -25.20
C THR A 469 10.20 -23.30 -24.95
N VAL A 470 9.99 -24.17 -25.95
CA VAL A 470 10.26 -25.62 -25.84
C VAL A 470 11.75 -25.88 -25.58
N LEU A 471 12.64 -25.20 -26.32
CA LEU A 471 14.09 -25.31 -26.09
C LEU A 471 14.46 -24.85 -24.66
N THR A 472 13.80 -23.81 -24.15
CA THR A 472 14.00 -23.32 -22.79
C THR A 472 13.47 -24.30 -21.73
N ILE A 473 12.37 -25.00 -21.98
CA ILE A 473 11.87 -26.06 -21.08
C ILE A 473 12.90 -27.18 -20.96
N ASN A 474 13.53 -27.59 -22.06
CA ASN A 474 14.61 -28.57 -22.02
C ASN A 474 15.80 -28.07 -21.17
N MET A 475 16.17 -26.79 -21.26
CA MET A 475 17.20 -26.22 -20.39
C MET A 475 16.81 -26.28 -18.90
N GLY A 476 15.54 -26.02 -18.58
CA GLY A 476 15.01 -26.18 -17.22
C GLY A 476 15.07 -27.63 -16.72
N ALA A 477 14.71 -28.60 -17.56
CA ALA A 477 14.83 -30.03 -17.25
C ALA A 477 16.30 -30.44 -17.01
N SER A 478 17.22 -29.96 -17.85
CA SER A 478 18.66 -30.17 -17.68
C SER A 478 19.17 -29.58 -16.36
N ALA A 479 18.71 -28.39 -15.98
CA ALA A 479 19.05 -27.77 -14.70
C ALA A 479 18.56 -28.59 -13.49
N ILE A 480 17.34 -29.12 -13.54
CA ILE A 480 16.81 -30.02 -12.49
C ILE A 480 17.66 -31.28 -12.38
N TYR A 481 18.02 -31.89 -13.52
CA TYR A 481 18.89 -33.06 -13.52
C TYR A 481 20.26 -32.79 -12.88
N LYS A 482 20.89 -31.65 -13.22
CA LYS A 482 22.14 -31.21 -12.58
C LYS A 482 22.00 -31.01 -11.07
N MET A 483 20.90 -30.41 -10.61
CA MET A 483 20.66 -30.22 -9.18
C MET A 483 20.47 -31.55 -8.45
N ASN A 484 19.81 -32.53 -9.08
CA ASN A 484 19.70 -33.88 -8.51
C ASN A 484 21.05 -34.58 -8.39
N LEU A 485 21.93 -34.44 -9.39
CA LEU A 485 23.32 -34.93 -9.27
C LEU A 485 24.06 -34.22 -8.14
N TYR A 486 23.90 -32.90 -8.01
CA TYR A 486 24.49 -32.15 -6.91
C TYR A 486 24.01 -32.71 -5.56
N ILE A 487 22.71 -32.88 -5.38
CA ILE A 487 22.14 -33.40 -4.13
C ILE A 487 22.66 -34.82 -3.82
N LYS A 488 22.83 -35.68 -4.83
CA LYS A 488 23.40 -37.02 -4.65
C LYS A 488 24.85 -36.98 -4.16
N GLU A 489 25.66 -36.06 -4.68
CA GLU A 489 27.08 -35.95 -4.34
C GLU A 489 27.35 -35.19 -3.03
N PHE A 490 26.48 -34.25 -2.65
CA PHE A 490 26.74 -33.35 -1.51
C PHE A 490 25.61 -33.31 -0.46
N GLY A 491 24.62 -34.19 -0.57
CA GLY A 491 23.46 -34.27 0.32
C GLY A 491 22.40 -33.18 0.08
N TYR A 492 21.36 -33.20 0.91
CA TYR A 492 20.26 -32.25 0.87
C TYR A 492 20.56 -31.00 1.71
N THR A 493 20.23 -29.84 1.14
CA THR A 493 20.20 -28.56 1.87
C THR A 493 18.97 -27.76 1.46
N ARG A 494 18.55 -26.82 2.31
CA ARG A 494 17.43 -25.90 2.05
C ARG A 494 17.58 -25.19 0.71
N LEU A 495 18.77 -24.65 0.43
CA LEU A 495 19.02 -23.91 -0.81
C LEU A 495 18.86 -24.79 -2.05
N ARG A 496 19.40 -26.02 -2.04
CA ARG A 496 19.29 -26.96 -3.17
C ARG A 496 17.83 -27.32 -3.47
N ILE A 497 17.05 -27.62 -2.43
CA ILE A 497 15.61 -27.92 -2.57
C ILE A 497 14.84 -26.69 -3.09
N LEU A 498 15.06 -25.51 -2.49
CA LEU A 498 14.37 -24.28 -2.89
C LEU A 498 14.67 -23.92 -4.35
N VAL A 499 15.93 -24.05 -4.77
CA VAL A 499 16.36 -23.79 -6.14
C VAL A 499 15.75 -24.82 -7.12
N GLN A 500 15.65 -26.09 -6.72
CA GLN A 500 14.98 -27.12 -7.53
C GLN A 500 13.50 -26.82 -7.71
N VAL A 501 12.78 -26.48 -6.63
CA VAL A 501 11.36 -26.12 -6.69
C VAL A 501 11.14 -24.84 -7.48
N PHE A 502 12.04 -23.85 -7.34
CA PHE A 502 12.00 -22.64 -8.16
C PHE A 502 12.20 -22.95 -9.65
N THR A 503 13.10 -23.87 -10.00
CA THR A 503 13.31 -24.30 -11.38
C THR A 503 12.07 -25.02 -11.95
N VAL A 504 11.40 -25.85 -11.15
CA VAL A 504 10.10 -26.46 -11.51
C VAL A 504 9.04 -25.38 -11.74
N PHE A 505 8.97 -24.37 -10.88
CA PHE A 505 8.07 -23.23 -11.06
C PHE A 505 8.35 -22.47 -12.37
N LEU A 506 9.62 -22.26 -12.74
CA LEU A 506 9.96 -21.64 -14.03
C LEU A 506 9.51 -22.51 -15.21
N CYS A 507 9.61 -23.85 -15.11
CA CYS A 507 9.09 -24.76 -16.13
C CYS A 507 7.56 -24.67 -16.25
N ILE A 508 6.83 -24.56 -15.13
CA ILE A 508 5.38 -24.33 -15.13
C ILE A 508 5.04 -22.98 -15.78
N CYS A 509 5.82 -21.93 -15.51
CA CYS A 509 5.68 -20.63 -16.17
C CYS A 509 5.86 -20.74 -17.69
N LEU A 510 6.87 -21.49 -18.16
CA LEU A 510 7.10 -21.72 -19.59
C LEU A 510 5.98 -22.54 -20.25
N ILE A 511 5.47 -23.58 -19.59
CA ILE A 511 4.33 -24.37 -20.09
C ILE A 511 3.09 -23.48 -20.20
N THR A 512 2.84 -22.66 -19.18
CA THR A 512 1.74 -21.68 -19.20
C THR A 512 1.94 -20.68 -20.33
N LEU A 513 3.17 -20.18 -20.52
CA LEU A 513 3.53 -19.28 -21.61
C LEU A 513 3.22 -19.90 -22.98
N LEU A 514 3.61 -21.16 -23.18
CA LEU A 514 3.38 -21.92 -24.41
C LEU A 514 1.89 -21.97 -24.78
N ILE A 515 1.02 -22.29 -23.81
CA ILE A 515 -0.43 -22.35 -24.02
C ILE A 515 -1.01 -20.97 -24.38
N PHE A 516 -0.50 -19.91 -23.77
CA PHE A 516 -1.06 -18.57 -23.85
C PHE A 516 -0.55 -17.75 -25.05
N ILE A 517 0.61 -18.11 -25.64
CA ILE A 517 1.09 -17.56 -26.92
C ILE A 517 -0.01 -17.64 -27.99
N TRP A 518 -0.76 -18.74 -28.02
CA TRP A 518 -1.82 -18.96 -29.01
C TRP A 518 -3.18 -18.39 -28.60
N LYS A 519 -3.46 -18.31 -27.29
CA LYS A 519 -4.78 -17.88 -26.77
C LYS A 519 -4.91 -16.37 -26.52
N ASN A 520 -3.85 -15.58 -26.68
CA ASN A 520 -3.84 -14.12 -26.48
C ASN A 520 -4.44 -13.66 -25.13
N LYS A 521 -4.36 -14.50 -24.10
CA LYS A 521 -4.84 -14.22 -22.74
C LYS A 521 -3.68 -13.71 -21.87
N TYR A 522 -3.99 -13.07 -20.75
CA TYR A 522 -2.97 -12.54 -19.82
C TYR A 522 -2.32 -13.64 -18.99
N LEU A 523 -0.99 -13.70 -19.01
CA LEU A 523 -0.16 -14.70 -18.32
C LEU A 523 -0.06 -14.48 -16.80
N PHE A 524 -0.30 -13.25 -16.35
CA PHE A 524 0.00 -12.86 -14.96
C PHE A 524 -0.83 -13.64 -13.93
N LYS A 525 -2.14 -13.79 -14.16
CA LYS A 525 -3.04 -14.50 -13.26
C LYS A 525 -2.63 -15.96 -12.99
N PRO A 526 -2.47 -16.84 -14.00
CA PRO A 526 -2.08 -18.23 -13.75
C PRO A 526 -0.70 -18.37 -13.12
N ILE A 527 0.27 -17.49 -13.48
CA ILE A 527 1.61 -17.51 -12.89
C ILE A 527 1.56 -17.18 -11.39
N VAL A 528 0.80 -16.16 -10.98
CA VAL A 528 0.65 -15.78 -9.57
C VAL A 528 -0.05 -16.89 -8.78
N ILE A 529 -1.09 -17.50 -9.34
CA ILE A 529 -1.79 -18.64 -8.71
C ILE A 529 -0.82 -19.81 -8.51
N ALA A 530 -0.09 -20.22 -9.57
CA ALA A 530 0.87 -21.32 -9.49
C ALA A 530 1.99 -21.04 -8.46
N GLY A 531 2.53 -19.83 -8.46
CA GLY A 531 3.57 -19.42 -7.52
C GLY A 531 3.09 -19.48 -6.06
N LEU A 532 1.88 -18.98 -5.78
CA LEU A 532 1.33 -19.02 -4.43
C LEU A 532 0.98 -20.44 -3.98
N VAL A 533 0.44 -21.28 -4.87
CA VAL A 533 0.15 -22.69 -4.55
C VAL A 533 1.43 -23.44 -4.20
N ILE A 534 2.50 -23.27 -4.99
CA ILE A 534 3.81 -23.87 -4.69
C ILE A 534 4.38 -23.32 -3.38
N TYR A 535 4.29 -22.01 -3.16
CA TYR A 535 4.80 -21.38 -1.95
C TYR A 535 4.07 -21.84 -0.68
N VAL A 536 2.74 -21.97 -0.74
CA VAL A 536 1.93 -22.58 0.33
C VAL A 536 2.37 -24.03 0.54
N GLY A 537 2.52 -24.80 -0.54
CA GLY A 537 3.04 -26.17 -0.47
C GLY A 537 4.37 -26.24 0.29
N LEU A 538 5.33 -25.36 -0.04
CA LEU A 538 6.63 -25.29 0.62
C LEU A 538 6.55 -24.96 2.12
N ASN A 539 5.64 -24.06 2.51
CA ASN A 539 5.42 -23.72 3.92
C ASN A 539 4.93 -24.93 4.74
N TYR A 540 4.18 -25.85 4.12
CA TYR A 540 3.56 -26.99 4.79
C TYR A 540 4.29 -28.32 4.57
N PHE A 541 5.26 -28.39 3.65
CA PHE A 541 5.98 -29.62 3.30
C PHE A 541 7.03 -30.08 4.34
N ASN A 542 7.16 -29.39 5.48
CA ASN A 542 8.20 -29.63 6.51
C ASN A 542 9.58 -29.96 5.90
N ILE A 543 10.12 -28.99 5.16
CA ILE A 543 11.38 -29.14 4.40
C ILE A 543 12.55 -29.55 5.31
N ASP A 544 12.63 -28.97 6.51
CA ASP A 544 13.76 -29.21 7.41
C ASP A 544 13.77 -30.66 7.93
N ASN A 545 12.60 -31.24 8.25
CA ASN A 545 12.51 -32.66 8.60
C ASN A 545 12.84 -33.58 7.41
N TYR A 546 12.39 -33.22 6.20
CA TYR A 546 12.72 -33.99 5.00
C TYR A 546 14.23 -34.00 4.74
N ILE A 547 14.90 -32.85 4.86
CA ILE A 547 16.36 -32.71 4.72
C ILE A 547 17.08 -33.60 5.73
N ALA A 548 16.71 -33.48 7.01
CA ALA A 548 17.34 -34.26 8.08
C ALA A 548 17.20 -35.76 7.79
N LYS A 549 15.98 -36.24 7.48
CA LYS A 549 15.73 -37.65 7.19
C LYS A 549 16.55 -38.16 6.00
N GLN A 550 16.56 -37.43 4.88
CA GLN A 550 17.29 -37.86 3.68
C GLN A 550 18.81 -37.87 3.88
N ASN A 551 19.35 -36.88 4.59
CA ASN A 551 20.77 -36.88 4.92
C ASN A 551 21.14 -38.06 5.85
N LEU A 552 20.25 -38.41 6.78
CA LEU A 552 20.44 -39.58 7.65
C LEU A 552 20.37 -40.92 6.89
N GLU A 553 19.53 -41.04 5.86
CA GLU A 553 19.46 -42.27 5.04
C GLU A 553 20.71 -42.44 4.16
N THR A 554 21.31 -41.34 3.71
CA THR A 554 22.43 -41.33 2.75
C THR A 554 23.78 -41.74 3.37
N ILE A 555 23.90 -41.71 4.70
CA ILE A 555 25.10 -42.08 5.48
C ILE A 555 25.66 -43.44 5.08
N SER A 556 24.75 -44.39 4.82
CA SER A 556 25.08 -45.79 4.56
C SER A 556 25.92 -46.02 3.31
N THR A 557 26.13 -45.00 2.46
CA THR A 557 26.69 -45.20 1.12
C THR A 557 27.95 -44.43 0.76
N LYS A 558 28.36 -43.32 1.43
CA LYS A 558 29.62 -42.62 1.06
C LYS A 558 30.17 -41.44 1.90
N TYR A 559 29.40 -40.75 2.75
CA TYR A 559 29.81 -39.44 3.32
C TYR A 559 29.65 -39.33 4.84
N GLU A 560 30.61 -38.64 5.49
CA GLU A 560 30.46 -38.09 6.84
C GLU A 560 29.39 -36.97 6.82
N ILE A 561 28.52 -36.96 7.83
CA ILE A 561 27.43 -35.99 7.93
C ILE A 561 27.99 -34.64 8.34
N ASP A 562 27.48 -33.58 7.71
CA ASP A 562 27.65 -32.23 8.24
C ASP A 562 26.68 -32.02 9.41
N ASP A 563 27.05 -32.54 10.58
CA ASP A 563 26.30 -32.38 11.83
C ASP A 563 26.14 -30.91 12.20
N GLY A 564 27.13 -30.09 11.83
CA GLY A 564 27.07 -28.64 11.91
C GLY A 564 25.85 -28.10 11.17
N TYR A 565 25.64 -28.52 9.93
CA TYR A 565 24.46 -28.14 9.14
C TYR A 565 23.15 -28.65 9.73
N LEU A 566 23.07 -29.91 10.18
CA LEU A 566 21.86 -30.45 10.81
C LEU A 566 21.45 -29.64 12.05
N SER A 567 22.42 -29.16 12.83
CA SER A 567 22.14 -28.30 13.97
C SER A 567 21.53 -26.94 13.59
N THR A 568 21.73 -26.48 12.34
CA THR A 568 21.13 -25.26 11.81
C THR A 568 19.66 -25.44 11.37
N LEU A 569 19.14 -26.67 11.35
CA LEU A 569 17.75 -26.95 10.99
C LEU A 569 16.75 -26.33 12.00
N SER A 570 15.51 -26.12 11.59
CA SER A 570 14.44 -25.64 12.46
C SER A 570 14.01 -26.74 13.43
N LEU A 571 13.20 -26.38 14.44
CA LEU A 571 12.63 -27.34 15.39
C LEU A 571 11.64 -28.31 14.72
N ASP A 572 11.19 -27.99 13.50
CA ASP A 572 10.32 -28.84 12.68
C ASP A 572 10.97 -30.18 12.33
N ALA A 573 12.30 -30.26 12.36
CA ALA A 573 13.10 -31.45 12.11
C ALA A 573 13.23 -32.40 13.31
N GLN A 574 12.48 -32.16 14.39
CA GLN A 574 12.62 -32.86 15.67
C GLN A 574 12.58 -34.39 15.57
N ASN A 575 11.75 -34.95 14.69
CA ASN A 575 11.60 -36.39 14.58
C ASN A 575 12.87 -37.01 14.00
N ALA A 576 13.36 -36.47 12.88
CA ALA A 576 14.55 -36.97 12.21
C ALA A 576 15.84 -36.70 13.03
N VAL A 577 15.98 -35.51 13.62
CA VAL A 577 17.17 -35.16 14.42
C VAL A 577 17.26 -36.03 15.69
N LYS A 578 16.12 -36.31 16.34
CA LYS A 578 16.10 -37.21 17.50
C LYS A 578 16.46 -38.65 17.11
N GLU A 579 15.92 -39.16 16.00
CA GLU A 579 16.27 -40.48 15.48
C GLU A 579 17.77 -40.60 15.16
N GLY A 580 18.37 -39.55 14.57
CA GLY A 580 19.80 -39.50 14.32
C GLY A 580 20.64 -39.51 15.60
N TYR A 581 20.21 -38.78 16.63
CA TYR A 581 20.88 -38.80 17.93
C TYR A 581 20.79 -40.16 18.62
N GLU A 582 19.60 -40.78 18.65
CA GLU A 582 19.39 -42.11 19.27
C GLU A 582 20.19 -43.22 18.58
N LYS A 583 20.43 -43.10 17.27
CA LYS A 583 21.28 -44.02 16.50
C LYS A 583 22.78 -43.77 16.68
N GLY A 584 23.17 -42.76 17.47
CA GLY A 584 24.57 -42.37 17.66
C GLY A 584 25.21 -41.74 16.42
N ILE A 585 24.37 -41.28 15.48
CA ILE A 585 24.79 -40.73 14.20
C ILE A 585 25.13 -39.24 14.33
N ILE A 586 24.33 -38.49 15.10
CA ILE A 586 24.52 -37.06 15.37
C ILE A 586 25.21 -36.91 16.73
N GLU A 587 26.33 -36.19 16.79
CA GLU A 587 27.00 -35.97 18.06
C GLU A 587 26.15 -35.14 19.05
N SER A 588 26.32 -35.41 20.35
CA SER A 588 25.55 -34.77 21.43
C SER A 588 25.66 -33.24 21.41
N GLN A 589 26.83 -32.69 21.09
CA GLN A 589 27.04 -31.24 21.01
C GLN A 589 26.12 -30.57 19.98
N TYR A 590 25.93 -31.19 18.81
CA TYR A 590 25.09 -30.65 17.73
C TYR A 590 23.61 -30.83 18.03
N TYR A 591 23.23 -31.95 18.67
CA TYR A 591 21.87 -32.17 19.16
C TYR A 591 21.45 -31.10 20.18
N PHE A 592 22.27 -30.84 21.21
CA PHE A 592 21.94 -29.83 22.22
C PHE A 592 21.95 -28.41 21.65
N ARG A 593 22.83 -28.11 20.69
CA ARG A 593 22.82 -26.83 19.97
C ARG A 593 21.50 -26.62 19.20
N TRP A 594 20.99 -27.67 18.55
CA TRP A 594 19.70 -27.64 17.87
C TRP A 594 18.54 -27.49 18.87
N PHE A 595 18.54 -28.29 19.95
CA PHE A 595 17.50 -28.27 20.98
C PHE A 595 17.37 -26.91 21.67
N ASN A 596 18.50 -26.24 21.93
CA ASN A 596 18.54 -24.93 22.58
C ASN A 596 17.98 -23.78 21.74
N LYS A 597 17.61 -24.01 20.48
CA LYS A 597 16.85 -23.03 19.67
C LYS A 597 15.42 -22.84 20.14
N LYS A 598 14.92 -23.72 21.02
CA LYS A 598 13.60 -23.59 21.62
C LYS A 598 13.45 -22.25 22.31
N VAL A 599 12.42 -21.51 21.92
CA VAL A 599 12.10 -20.21 22.52
C VAL A 599 11.13 -20.43 23.68
N THR A 600 11.43 -19.86 24.85
CA THR A 600 10.50 -19.83 25.98
C THR A 600 9.37 -18.85 25.68
N THR A 601 8.16 -19.37 25.54
CA THR A 601 6.96 -18.55 25.31
C THR A 601 6.32 -18.22 26.66
N LYS A 602 6.00 -16.95 26.89
CA LYS A 602 5.36 -16.48 28.14
C LYS A 602 3.83 -16.43 28.00
N ASN A 603 3.33 -16.12 26.80
CA ASN A 603 1.92 -15.86 26.56
C ASN A 603 1.26 -16.94 25.68
N TRP A 604 -0.05 -17.17 25.87
CA TRP A 604 -0.80 -18.18 25.10
C TRP A 604 -0.82 -17.90 23.59
N TYR A 605 -0.84 -16.63 23.16
CA TYR A 605 -0.88 -16.24 21.75
C TYR A 605 0.46 -16.44 21.02
N GLU A 606 1.53 -16.71 21.77
CA GLU A 606 2.86 -17.06 21.25
C GLU A 606 2.98 -18.55 20.93
N TYR A 607 1.92 -19.32 21.19
CA TYR A 607 1.93 -20.77 20.99
C TYR A 607 2.35 -21.14 19.56
N ASN A 608 3.27 -22.09 19.47
CA ASN A 608 3.66 -22.74 18.23
C ASN A 608 3.87 -24.24 18.50
N TYR A 609 3.32 -25.07 17.62
CA TYR A 609 3.29 -26.52 17.81
C TYR A 609 4.69 -27.13 17.93
N PHE A 610 5.58 -26.91 16.95
CA PHE A 610 6.92 -27.49 16.98
C PHE A 610 7.81 -26.85 18.04
N ASN A 611 7.62 -25.58 18.41
CA ASN A 611 8.38 -24.99 19.52
C ASN A 611 7.97 -25.57 20.89
N ASN A 612 6.70 -25.90 21.09
CA ASN A 612 6.19 -26.33 22.39
C ASN A 612 6.23 -27.86 22.59
N LYS A 613 6.09 -28.65 21.52
CA LYS A 613 5.99 -30.12 21.60
C LYS A 613 7.34 -30.86 21.64
N ILE A 614 8.48 -30.16 21.57
CA ILE A 614 9.79 -30.83 21.58
C ILE A 614 9.92 -31.71 22.81
N ILE A 615 9.99 -33.02 22.54
CA ILE A 615 10.20 -34.07 23.52
C ILE A 615 11.68 -34.03 23.88
N ARG A 616 12.01 -33.96 25.18
CA ARG A 616 13.40 -34.04 25.65
C ARG A 616 14.09 -35.31 25.15
#